data_AF-A0A8I3ADW4-F1
#
_entry.id   AF-A0A8I3ADW4-F1
#
_cell.length_a   1.000
_cell.length_b   1.000
_cell.length_c   1.000
_cell.angle_alpha   90.00
_cell.angle_beta   90.00
_cell.angle_gamma   90.00
#
_symmetry.space_group_name_H-M   'P 1'
#
loop_
_entity.id
_entity.type
_entity.pdbx_description
1 polymer ?
#
loop_
_entity_poly.entity_id
_entity_poly.type
_entity_poly.pdbx_seq_one_letter_code
_entity_poly.pdbx_strand_id
1 'polypeptide(L)'
;MPGPHWPDDGEIDIIEGINVNPSNQMAIHATQGCYHNGNTDQLGSTGSTDCSQGSGCTVGELSPNSYNSGFAQAGGGVFATQFDVSGILCV
;
A
#
# COMPACT_ATOMS: atom_id res chain seq x y z
N MET A 1 7.50 5.35 -3.10
CA MET A 1 8.54 6.23 -3.68
C MET A 1 8.76 5.80 -5.11
N PRO A 2 8.63 6.71 -6.08
CA PRO A 2 8.83 6.39 -7.48
C PRO A 2 10.33 6.25 -7.80
N GLY A 3 10.67 5.36 -8.73
CA GLY A 3 12.01 5.30 -9.31
C GLY A 3 12.30 6.47 -10.28
N PRO A 4 13.56 6.62 -10.72
CA PRO A 4 13.97 7.70 -11.65
C PRO A 4 13.19 7.75 -12.98
N HIS A 5 12.70 6.61 -13.46
CA HIS A 5 11.91 6.49 -14.69
C HIS A 5 10.47 6.07 -14.35
N TRP A 6 9.77 6.92 -13.61
CA TRP A 6 8.37 6.68 -13.32
C TRP A 6 7.47 6.82 -14.57
N PRO A 7 6.46 5.95 -14.77
CA PRO A 7 6.02 4.86 -13.86
C PRO A 7 6.74 3.52 -14.04
N ASP A 8 7.64 3.41 -15.01
CA ASP A 8 8.21 2.13 -15.45
C ASP A 8 9.13 1.46 -14.40
N ASP A 9 9.74 2.24 -13.51
CA ASP A 9 10.57 1.72 -12.41
C ASP A 9 9.75 1.20 -11.20
N GLY A 10 8.42 1.30 -11.27
CA GLY A 10 7.51 0.91 -10.19
C GLY A 10 7.46 1.92 -9.04
N GLU A 11 6.60 1.62 -8.07
CA GLU A 11 6.44 2.43 -6.85
C GLU A 11 5.90 1.62 -5.66
N ILE A 12 6.11 2.19 -4.47
CA ILE A 12 5.60 1.71 -3.19
C ILE A 12 4.79 2.84 -2.58
N ASP A 13 3.48 2.64 -2.46
CA ASP A 13 2.56 3.58 -1.86
C ASP A 13 2.28 3.16 -0.42
N ILE A 14 2.93 3.88 0.49
CA ILE A 14 2.90 3.58 1.93
C ILE A 14 1.63 4.17 2.57
N ILE A 15 1.25 5.37 2.14
CA ILE A 15 0.03 6.05 2.57
C ILE A 15 -0.64 6.63 1.33
N GLU A 16 -1.78 6.08 0.94
CA GLU A 16 -2.55 6.51 -0.22
C GLU A 16 -4.05 6.45 0.04
N GLY A 17 -4.78 7.43 -0.48
CA GLY A 17 -6.22 7.42 -0.48
C GLY A 17 -6.79 8.53 -1.35
N ILE A 18 -7.96 8.28 -1.92
CA ILE A 18 -8.68 9.26 -2.73
C ILE A 18 -9.85 9.86 -1.95
N ASN A 19 -10.17 11.12 -2.25
CA ASN A 19 -11.35 11.81 -1.69
C ASN A 19 -11.46 11.70 -0.15
N VAL A 20 -12.61 11.24 0.34
CA VAL A 20 -12.95 11.09 1.76
C VAL A 20 -12.75 9.66 2.26
N ASN A 21 -11.81 8.91 1.67
CA ASN A 21 -11.47 7.57 2.16
C ASN A 21 -11.17 7.63 3.68
N PRO A 22 -11.81 6.78 4.49
CA PRO A 22 -11.64 6.79 5.94
C PRO A 22 -10.41 5.99 6.39
N SER A 23 -9.93 5.07 5.56
CA SER A 23 -8.80 4.19 5.85
C SER A 23 -7.75 4.28 4.75
N ASN A 24 -6.51 3.95 5.11
CA ASN A 24 -5.38 3.94 4.20
C ASN A 24 -5.51 2.79 3.19
N GLN A 25 -5.02 3.00 1.98
CA GLN A 25 -4.74 1.93 1.02
C GLN A 25 -3.23 1.95 0.75
N MET A 26 -2.62 0.78 0.80
CA MET A 26 -1.24 0.58 0.37
C MET A 26 -1.26 -0.09 -1.00
N ALA A 27 -0.31 0.28 -1.85
CA ALA A 27 -0.18 -0.28 -3.19
C ALA A 27 1.28 -0.55 -3.55
N ILE A 28 1.49 -1.58 -4.36
CA ILE A 28 2.75 -1.81 -5.07
C ILE A 28 2.46 -1.81 -6.56
N HIS A 29 3.24 -1.02 -7.28
CA HIS A 29 3.25 -1.01 -8.74
C HIS A 29 4.57 -1.58 -9.24
N ALA A 30 4.49 -2.53 -10.15
CA ALA A 30 5.65 -3.18 -10.73
C ALA A 30 5.35 -3.58 -12.17
N THR A 31 6.41 -3.87 -12.93
CA THR A 31 6.25 -4.46 -14.27
C THR A 31 5.60 -5.86 -14.19
N GLN A 32 5.09 -6.34 -15.32
CA GLN A 32 4.43 -7.64 -15.44
C GLN A 32 5.22 -8.78 -14.76
N GLY A 33 4.51 -9.66 -14.05
CA GLY A 33 5.08 -10.85 -13.39
C GLY A 33 5.20 -10.75 -11.87
N CYS A 34 4.87 -9.58 -11.28
CA CYS A 34 4.78 -9.40 -9.84
C CYS A 34 3.33 -9.54 -9.36
N TYR A 35 3.09 -10.44 -8.41
CA TYR A 35 1.77 -10.72 -7.84
C TYR A 35 1.81 -10.79 -6.33
N HIS A 36 0.77 -10.25 -5.70
CA HIS A 36 0.48 -10.45 -4.29
C HIS A 36 -0.23 -11.80 -4.11
N ASN A 37 0.34 -12.69 -3.29
CA ASN A 37 -0.08 -14.09 -3.20
C ASN A 37 -1.33 -14.34 -2.33
N GLY A 38 -1.91 -13.30 -1.70
CA GLY A 38 -3.18 -13.36 -0.94
C GLY A 38 -3.13 -14.17 0.37
N ASN A 39 -2.23 -15.15 0.48
CA ASN A 39 -1.89 -15.91 1.68
C ASN A 39 -0.64 -15.31 2.32
N THR A 40 -0.81 -14.19 3.01
CA THR A 40 0.27 -13.47 3.68
C THR A 40 -0.15 -13.13 5.11
N ASP A 41 0.83 -13.04 6.00
CA ASP A 41 0.65 -12.57 7.38
C ASP A 41 0.45 -11.04 7.36
N GLN A 42 -0.79 -10.61 7.10
CA GLN A 42 -1.19 -9.20 7.11
C GLN A 42 -2.48 -8.99 7.91
N LEU A 43 -2.67 -7.78 8.44
CA LEU A 43 -3.91 -7.38 9.11
C LEU A 43 -4.91 -6.70 8.16
N GLY A 44 -4.44 -6.21 7.01
CA GLY A 44 -5.26 -5.54 6.00
C GLY A 44 -6.07 -6.49 5.12
N SER A 45 -6.97 -5.91 4.32
CA SER A 45 -7.75 -6.64 3.31
C SER A 45 -7.07 -6.56 1.94
N THR A 46 -6.73 -7.70 1.36
CA THR A 46 -6.21 -7.79 -0.02
C THR A 46 -7.26 -7.28 -1.01
N GLY A 47 -6.85 -6.38 -1.90
CA GLY A 47 -7.62 -5.90 -3.04
C GLY A 47 -7.14 -6.55 -4.34
N SER A 48 -6.64 -5.74 -5.27
CA SER A 48 -6.01 -6.24 -6.50
C SER A 48 -4.74 -7.01 -6.16
N THR A 49 -4.49 -8.12 -6.84
CA THR A 49 -3.29 -8.94 -6.62
C THR A 49 -2.25 -8.83 -7.74
N ASP A 50 -2.59 -8.24 -8.89
CA ASP A 50 -1.67 -8.04 -10.00
C ASP A 50 -1.07 -6.63 -9.91
N CYS A 51 0.23 -6.57 -9.59
CA CYS A 51 0.96 -5.32 -9.37
C CYS A 51 1.26 -4.56 -10.67
N SER A 52 0.97 -5.16 -11.83
CA SER A 52 1.16 -4.52 -13.15
C SER A 52 -0.07 -3.82 -13.69
N GLN A 53 -1.21 -3.96 -13.01
CA GLN A 53 -2.43 -3.23 -13.36
C GLN A 53 -2.30 -1.76 -12.90
N GLY A 54 -3.13 -0.89 -13.49
CA GLY A 54 -3.10 0.54 -13.16
C GLY A 54 -3.38 0.85 -11.68
N SER A 55 -4.09 -0.03 -10.96
CA SER A 55 -4.30 0.10 -9.51
C SER A 55 -3.14 -0.41 -8.66
N GLY A 56 -2.14 -1.06 -9.27
CA GLY A 56 -1.19 -1.90 -8.56
C GLY A 56 -1.88 -3.08 -7.87
N CYS A 57 -1.12 -3.76 -7.04
CA CYS A 57 -1.63 -4.73 -6.09
C CYS A 57 -1.80 -4.05 -4.74
N THR A 58 -2.99 -4.19 -4.13
CA THR A 58 -3.43 -3.31 -3.05
C THR A 58 -3.77 -4.07 -1.78
N VAL A 59 -3.53 -3.40 -0.64
CA VAL A 59 -3.97 -3.82 0.68
C VAL A 59 -4.63 -2.64 1.37
N GLY A 60 -5.90 -2.81 1.75
CA GLY A 60 -6.66 -1.80 2.50
C GLY A 60 -6.50 -1.99 4.00
N GLU A 61 -6.18 -0.91 4.72
CA GLU A 61 -6.14 -0.90 6.18
C GLU A 61 -7.53 -1.09 6.79
N LEU A 62 -7.61 -1.90 7.84
CA LEU A 62 -8.86 -2.11 8.59
C LEU A 62 -9.02 -1.16 9.77
N SER A 63 -7.93 -0.54 10.23
CA SER A 63 -7.96 0.42 11.32
C SER A 63 -8.65 1.72 10.89
N PRO A 64 -9.74 2.16 11.56
CA PRO A 64 -10.51 3.34 11.16
C PRO A 64 -9.77 4.66 11.38
N ASN A 65 -8.64 4.64 12.08
CA ASN A 65 -7.74 5.77 12.30
C ASN A 65 -6.43 5.62 11.52
N SER A 66 -6.40 4.81 10.45
CA SER A 66 -5.22 4.65 9.58
C SER A 66 -5.05 5.80 8.59
N TYR A 67 -6.09 6.61 8.31
CA TYR A 67 -5.96 7.69 7.34
C TYR A 67 -6.87 8.89 7.67
N ASN A 68 -6.64 9.99 6.96
CA ASN A 68 -7.49 11.17 6.93
C ASN A 68 -7.79 11.75 8.34
N SER A 69 -9.00 12.26 8.52
CA SER A 69 -9.46 12.90 9.76
C SER A 69 -9.38 11.97 10.97
N GLY A 70 -9.59 10.66 10.79
CA GLY A 70 -9.43 9.67 11.87
C GLY A 70 -8.00 9.59 12.39
N PHE A 71 -7.02 9.52 11.49
CA PHE A 71 -5.59 9.54 11.85
C PHE A 71 -5.20 10.87 12.52
N ALA A 72 -5.62 12.00 11.95
CA ALA A 72 -5.30 13.33 12.49
C ALA A 72 -5.90 13.56 13.90
N GLN A 73 -7.15 13.17 14.12
CA GLN A 73 -7.82 13.31 15.43
C GLN A 73 -7.22 12.40 16.50
N ALA A 74 -6.64 11.26 16.10
CA ALA A 74 -5.90 10.38 17.01
C ALA A 74 -4.49 10.91 17.37
N GLY A 75 -4.07 12.06 16.81
CA GLY A 75 -2.74 12.62 17.00
C GLY A 75 -1.68 12.12 16.02
N GLY A 76 -2.11 11.47 14.93
CA GLY A 76 -1.24 10.84 13.96
C GLY A 76 -0.66 9.51 14.45
N GLY A 77 0.50 9.15 13.93
CA GLY A 77 1.11 7.85 14.15
C GLY A 77 2.36 7.65 13.30
N VAL A 78 2.85 6.42 13.28
CA VAL A 78 4.03 6.03 12.50
C VAL A 78 3.60 4.99 11.49
N PHE A 79 4.01 5.20 10.25
CA PHE A 79 4.03 4.18 9.21
C PHE A 79 5.47 3.71 9.03
N ALA A 80 5.68 2.41 8.95
CA ALA A 80 6.98 1.81 8.71
C ALA A 80 6.91 0.85 7.53
N THR A 81 7.93 0.91 6.68
CA THR A 81 8.07 0.02 5.54
C THR A 81 9.39 -0.71 5.61
N GLN A 82 9.33 -2.04 5.61
CA GLN A 82 10.48 -2.89 5.39
C GLN A 82 10.56 -3.24 3.90
N PHE A 83 11.68 -2.88 3.28
CA PHE A 83 12.04 -3.31 1.93
C PHE A 83 13.12 -4.38 2.04
N ASP A 84 12.76 -5.62 1.75
CA ASP A 84 13.66 -6.77 1.74
C ASP A 84 13.61 -7.52 0.39
N VAL A 85 14.60 -8.37 0.15
CA VAL A 85 14.61 -9.26 -1.03
C VAL A 85 13.47 -10.27 -1.05
N SER A 86 12.89 -10.58 0.11
CA SER A 86 11.73 -11.47 0.24
C SER A 86 10.39 -10.77 0.03
N GLY A 87 10.35 -9.43 0.07
CA GLY A 87 9.13 -8.67 -0.16
C GLY A 87 9.11 -7.29 0.50
N ILE A 88 7.96 -6.63 0.37
CA ILE A 88 7.66 -5.36 1.01
C ILE A 88 6.63 -5.61 2.11
N LEU A 89 6.95 -5.21 3.33
CA LEU A 89 6.02 -5.22 4.47
C LEU A 89 5.76 -3.79 4.91
N CYS A 90 4.49 -3.43 5.06
CA CYS A 90 4.04 -2.13 5.56
C CYS A 90 3.22 -2.32 6.83
N VAL A 91 3.49 -1.48 7.83
CA VAL A 91 2.77 -1.41 9.12
C VAL A 91 2.55 0.01 9.56
#